data_AF-A0A8J2HQJ5-F1
#
_entry.id   AF-A0A8J2HQJ5-F1
#
_cell.length_a   1.000
_cell.length_b   1.000
_cell.length_c   1.000
_cell.angle_alpha   90.00
_cell.angle_beta   90.00
_cell.angle_gamma   90.00
#
_symmetry.space_group_name_H-M   'P 1'
#
loop_
_entity.id
_entity.type
_entity.pdbx_description
1 polymer ?
#
loop_
_entity_poly.entity_id
_entity_poly.type
_entity_poly.pdbx_seq_one_letter_code
_entity_poly.pdbx_strand_id
1 'polypeptide(L)'
;MYFLLLIYFFECLYNFVNGSSTIKPQNINELIKIGKCCDLNEIILDDKCALLTETNETTTWKPDFIDDNFPVRKKQYLNFQFKIGLPNCRNTEHQWHVYYNPYNQSQDLLAILPSGSLRHILHDRWNNTQNQKNELHNYEIDDDSITVESLYFDYSFGHYCADKAVLSKNSLITTYAMICVPAVAWTDSKYLIQRIVDPITRAFGISCYLLVAIVYFVLPQLRDLVGNIITSMTMCLVVYQTASTVKIITANASHVSFFIADSVAYVSLLATFFWLNSFGYFVWSTFRSRNIFLRVSDGQKYCYYSSYVWGSTATIFGTAIFAHFTLETNKVIVGDGINYAQESVGWLAMSVIFASIALTIIVNICFIVMTINTIKQTRTYGRIHHKIKYSFRMFTLLFGILSLGWLSFIISHLKYDSLIYCHIIVNILQALFVVYVCIFEQKRVLFLLSKTCNCCNSVQNTTDDIDWGEEMTAINAGY
;
A
#
# COMPACT_ATOMS: atom_id res chain seq x y z
N MET A 1 -21.58 -11.99 16.98
CA MET A 1 -21.95 -11.02 15.93
C MET A 1 -20.80 -10.79 14.95
N TYR A 2 -19.59 -10.45 15.40
CA TYR A 2 -18.42 -10.22 14.51
C TYR A 2 -17.96 -11.44 13.69
N PHE A 3 -18.11 -12.67 14.20
CA PHE A 3 -17.70 -13.90 13.49
C PHE A 3 -18.60 -14.26 12.29
N LEU A 4 -19.88 -13.88 12.32
CA LEU A 4 -20.83 -14.15 11.23
C LEU A 4 -20.64 -13.19 10.05
N LEU A 5 -20.23 -11.95 10.32
CA LEU A 5 -19.88 -10.97 9.28
C LEU A 5 -18.64 -11.38 8.48
N LEU A 6 -17.69 -12.05 9.13
CA LEU A 6 -16.46 -12.56 8.51
C LEU A 6 -16.76 -13.71 7.54
N ILE A 7 -17.67 -14.61 7.90
CA ILE A 7 -18.06 -15.76 7.04
C ILE A 7 -18.80 -15.28 5.79
N TYR A 8 -19.77 -14.37 5.94
CA TYR A 8 -20.51 -13.81 4.80
C TYR A 8 -19.62 -13.03 3.82
N PHE A 9 -18.57 -12.39 4.32
CA PHE A 9 -17.60 -11.69 3.49
C PHE A 9 -16.77 -12.65 2.61
N PHE A 10 -16.34 -13.79 3.17
CA PHE A 10 -15.57 -14.80 2.43
C PHE A 10 -16.39 -15.52 1.34
N GLU A 11 -17.68 -15.76 1.60
CA GLU A 11 -18.58 -16.43 0.67
C GLU A 11 -18.97 -15.55 -0.54
N CYS A 12 -19.04 -14.23 -0.33
CA CYS A 12 -19.25 -13.26 -1.40
C CYS A 12 -18.02 -13.11 -2.31
N LEU A 13 -16.81 -13.22 -1.73
CA LEU A 13 -15.55 -13.11 -2.46
C LEU A 13 -15.31 -14.30 -3.40
N TYR A 14 -15.69 -15.50 -2.97
CA TYR A 14 -15.55 -16.74 -3.75
C TYR A 14 -16.36 -16.71 -5.05
N ASN A 15 -17.55 -16.10 -5.01
CA ASN A 15 -18.45 -16.06 -6.18
C ASN A 15 -18.05 -15.01 -7.22
N PHE A 16 -17.20 -14.04 -6.89
CA PHE A 16 -16.79 -12.97 -7.80
C PHE A 16 -15.58 -13.36 -8.69
N VAL A 17 -14.76 -14.32 -8.26
CA VAL A 17 -13.49 -14.69 -8.91
C VAL A 17 -13.66 -15.58 -10.16
N ASN A 18 -14.81 -16.27 -10.31
CA ASN A 18 -15.00 -17.26 -11.38
C ASN A 18 -15.52 -16.72 -12.72
N GLY A 19 -15.48 -15.40 -12.95
CA GLY A 19 -15.88 -14.80 -14.22
C GLY A 19 -14.69 -14.27 -15.01
N SER A 20 -14.04 -15.11 -15.83
CA SER A 20 -13.10 -14.59 -16.85
C SER A 20 -13.19 -15.36 -18.17
N SER A 21 -13.25 -14.60 -19.25
CA SER A 21 -13.46 -15.00 -20.65
C SER A 21 -12.14 -15.15 -21.42
N THR A 22 -12.02 -16.24 -22.18
CA THR A 22 -10.87 -16.59 -23.03
C THR A 22 -10.88 -15.86 -24.38
N ILE A 23 -9.73 -15.31 -24.82
CA ILE A 23 -9.53 -14.68 -26.14
C ILE A 23 -8.76 -15.66 -27.06
N LYS A 24 -9.16 -15.74 -28.34
CA LYS A 24 -8.56 -16.59 -29.39
C LYS A 24 -7.59 -15.79 -30.28
N PRO A 25 -6.51 -16.40 -30.81
CA PRO A 25 -5.56 -15.74 -31.72
C PRO A 25 -6.02 -15.77 -33.20
N GLN A 26 -5.63 -14.74 -33.97
CA GLN A 26 -5.95 -14.55 -35.40
C GLN A 26 -4.75 -14.81 -36.34
N ASN A 27 -5.08 -15.02 -37.63
CA ASN A 27 -4.37 -15.76 -38.67
C ASN A 27 -3.60 -14.85 -39.64
N ILE A 28 -2.47 -15.32 -40.19
CA ILE A 28 -1.48 -14.55 -40.98
C ILE A 28 -1.77 -14.71 -42.48
N ASN A 29 -2.41 -13.73 -43.15
CA ASN A 29 -2.41 -13.54 -44.61
C ASN A 29 -3.12 -12.24 -45.07
N GLU A 30 -3.05 -11.15 -44.29
CA GLU A 30 -3.68 -9.87 -44.64
C GLU A 30 -2.64 -8.81 -45.01
N LEU A 31 -2.98 -7.96 -46.01
CA LEU A 31 -2.23 -6.74 -46.30
C LEU A 31 -2.24 -5.82 -45.07
N ILE A 32 -1.05 -5.49 -44.57
CA ILE A 32 -0.88 -4.70 -43.36
C ILE A 32 -1.25 -3.24 -43.64
N LYS A 33 -2.13 -2.68 -42.83
CA LYS A 33 -2.57 -1.29 -42.95
C LYS A 33 -1.74 -0.41 -42.03
N ILE A 34 -1.23 0.70 -42.54
CA ILE A 34 -0.41 1.65 -41.79
C ILE A 34 -1.00 3.04 -41.92
N GLY A 35 -1.16 3.73 -40.78
CA GLY A 35 -1.66 5.11 -40.74
C GLY A 35 -0.57 6.10 -41.16
N LYS A 36 -0.80 6.86 -42.22
CA LYS A 36 0.05 8.00 -42.62
C LYS A 36 -0.67 9.30 -42.27
N CYS A 37 0.03 10.26 -41.65
CA CYS A 37 -0.57 11.52 -41.22
C CYS A 37 -0.89 12.45 -42.39
N CYS A 38 0.06 12.67 -43.31
CA CYS A 38 -0.12 13.54 -44.48
C CYS A 38 -0.37 12.73 -45.77
N ASP A 39 -0.75 13.42 -46.86
CA ASP A 39 -0.97 12.78 -48.16
C ASP A 39 0.30 12.08 -48.69
N LEU A 40 0.16 11.19 -49.69
CA LEU A 40 1.27 10.33 -50.16
C LEU A 40 2.54 11.11 -50.53
N ASN A 41 2.38 12.31 -51.10
CA ASN A 41 3.47 13.19 -51.56
C ASN A 41 3.75 14.36 -50.60
N GLU A 42 3.18 14.32 -49.41
CA GLU A 42 3.38 15.31 -48.37
C GLU A 42 4.15 14.70 -47.19
N ILE A 43 4.86 15.58 -46.48
CA ILE A 43 5.56 15.29 -45.23
C ILE A 43 5.30 16.44 -44.25
N ILE A 44 5.68 16.26 -42.98
CA ILE A 44 5.44 17.28 -41.95
C ILE A 44 6.59 18.29 -41.95
N LEU A 45 6.27 19.57 -42.09
CA LEU A 45 7.16 20.72 -41.94
C LEU A 45 6.61 21.61 -40.82
N ASP A 46 7.35 21.73 -39.71
CA ASP A 46 6.97 22.53 -38.53
C ASP A 46 5.48 22.35 -38.13
N ASP A 47 5.05 21.09 -37.99
CA ASP A 47 3.71 20.64 -37.58
C ASP A 47 2.58 20.81 -38.62
N LYS A 48 2.92 21.14 -39.87
CA LYS A 48 1.96 21.18 -40.99
C LYS A 48 2.36 20.23 -42.11
N CYS A 49 1.37 19.68 -42.81
CA CYS A 49 1.65 18.93 -44.04
C CYS A 49 2.09 19.91 -45.13
N ALA A 50 3.22 19.63 -45.75
CA ALA A 50 3.77 20.39 -46.87
C ALA A 50 4.17 19.42 -47.99
N LEU A 51 4.09 19.87 -49.24
CA LEU A 51 4.50 19.05 -50.39
C LEU A 51 6.03 18.81 -50.35
N LEU A 52 6.45 17.64 -50.81
CA LEU A 52 7.87 17.29 -50.97
C LEU A 52 8.67 18.36 -51.73
N THR A 53 8.06 19.03 -52.72
CA THR A 53 8.70 20.10 -53.52
C THR A 53 9.03 21.35 -52.72
N GLU A 54 8.32 21.61 -51.62
CA GLU A 54 8.57 22.74 -50.73
C GLU A 54 9.63 22.41 -49.66
N THR A 55 10.01 21.14 -49.58
CA THR A 55 11.04 20.64 -48.66
C THR A 55 12.32 20.30 -49.44
N ASN A 56 13.48 20.37 -48.79
CA ASN A 56 14.76 19.97 -49.42
C ASN A 56 14.92 18.45 -49.59
N GLU A 57 13.83 17.68 -49.54
CA GLU A 57 13.80 16.22 -49.48
C GLU A 57 13.20 15.61 -50.75
N THR A 58 13.89 14.60 -51.30
CA THR A 58 13.51 13.94 -52.56
C THR A 58 12.84 12.57 -52.36
N THR A 59 12.68 12.13 -51.11
CA THR A 59 12.22 10.77 -50.79
C THR A 59 10.89 10.76 -50.04
N THR A 60 9.92 10.02 -50.57
CA THR A 60 8.65 9.72 -49.88
C THR A 60 8.91 8.89 -48.63
N TRP A 61 8.23 9.20 -47.51
CA TRP A 61 8.34 8.42 -46.28
C TRP A 61 7.94 6.94 -46.50
N LYS A 62 8.72 6.03 -45.91
CA LYS A 62 8.45 4.59 -45.87
C LYS A 62 8.65 4.09 -44.44
N PRO A 63 7.77 3.20 -43.92
CA PRO A 63 7.92 2.62 -42.61
C PRO A 63 9.11 1.66 -42.60
N ASP A 64 9.98 1.79 -41.58
CA ASP A 64 10.98 0.78 -41.26
C ASP A 64 10.35 -0.23 -40.28
N PHE A 65 10.12 -1.46 -40.74
CA PHE A 65 9.61 -2.53 -39.87
C PHE A 65 10.73 -3.12 -39.01
N ILE A 66 10.43 -3.36 -37.75
CA ILE A 66 11.33 -4.01 -36.80
C ILE A 66 10.65 -5.25 -36.24
N ASP A 67 11.39 -6.36 -36.16
CA ASP A 67 10.90 -7.65 -35.64
C ASP A 67 10.47 -7.54 -34.16
N ASP A 68 9.57 -8.43 -33.74
CA ASP A 68 9.06 -8.50 -32.37
C ASP A 68 10.20 -8.74 -31.35
N ASN A 69 11.29 -9.36 -31.79
CA ASN A 69 12.52 -9.59 -31.05
C ASN A 69 13.50 -8.40 -31.13
N PHE A 70 13.13 -7.28 -30.52
CA PHE A 70 14.03 -6.13 -30.28
C PHE A 70 15.14 -6.54 -29.28
N PRO A 71 16.43 -6.10 -29.42
CA PRO A 71 16.95 -4.95 -30.17
C PRO A 71 17.63 -5.28 -31.50
N VAL A 72 17.44 -6.49 -32.05
CA VAL A 72 18.09 -6.86 -33.31
C VAL A 72 17.33 -6.22 -34.48
N ARG A 73 17.89 -5.15 -35.06
CA ARG A 73 17.34 -4.49 -36.25
C ARG A 73 17.46 -5.41 -37.48
N LYS A 74 16.49 -6.29 -37.68
CA LYS A 74 16.27 -6.91 -38.99
C LYS A 74 15.22 -6.09 -39.73
N LYS A 75 15.65 -5.38 -40.79
CA LYS A 75 14.73 -4.70 -41.70
C LYS A 75 13.96 -5.77 -42.48
N GLN A 76 12.67 -5.89 -42.22
CA GLN A 76 11.79 -6.73 -43.02
C GLN A 76 10.97 -5.85 -43.97
N TYR A 77 10.88 -6.28 -45.22
CA TYR A 77 10.04 -5.60 -46.21
C TYR A 77 8.75 -6.42 -46.36
N LEU A 78 7.67 -5.94 -45.74
CA LEU A 78 6.33 -6.52 -45.86
C LEU A 78 5.50 -5.73 -46.86
N ASN A 79 4.51 -6.36 -47.49
CA ASN A 79 3.55 -5.66 -48.33
C ASN A 79 2.55 -4.90 -47.45
N PHE A 80 2.55 -3.57 -47.54
CA PHE A 80 1.71 -2.69 -46.74
C PHE A 80 0.89 -1.73 -47.61
N GLN A 81 -0.22 -1.23 -47.04
CA GLN A 81 -1.05 -0.20 -47.64
C GLN A 81 -1.17 1.00 -46.70
N PHE A 82 -0.87 2.20 -47.20
CA PHE A 82 -1.12 3.43 -46.46
C PHE A 82 -2.62 3.77 -46.40
N LYS A 83 -3.07 4.16 -45.22
CA LYS A 83 -4.35 4.81 -44.99
C LYS A 83 -4.07 6.20 -44.43
N ILE A 84 -4.49 7.21 -45.21
CA ILE A 84 -4.22 8.62 -44.93
C ILE A 84 -5.30 9.10 -43.97
N GLY A 85 -4.87 9.79 -42.91
CA GLY A 85 -5.79 10.42 -41.97
C GLY A 85 -5.20 10.56 -40.57
N LEU A 86 -5.85 11.41 -39.78
CA LEU A 86 -5.55 11.56 -38.36
C LEU A 86 -6.06 10.35 -37.57
N PRO A 87 -5.41 10.02 -36.44
CA PRO A 87 -5.83 8.91 -35.61
C PRO A 87 -7.22 9.17 -35.02
N ASN A 88 -8.06 8.14 -35.04
CA ASN A 88 -9.44 8.21 -34.54
C ASN A 88 -9.46 7.91 -33.05
N CYS A 89 -9.09 8.92 -32.25
CA CYS A 89 -9.07 8.80 -30.80
C CYS A 89 -10.49 8.74 -30.24
N ARG A 90 -10.69 7.92 -29.20
CA ARG A 90 -11.96 7.87 -28.47
C ARG A 90 -12.18 9.20 -27.74
N ASN A 91 -13.42 9.49 -27.34
CA ASN A 91 -13.75 10.68 -26.55
C ASN A 91 -12.97 10.77 -25.21
N THR A 92 -12.38 9.66 -24.75
CA THR A 92 -11.56 9.54 -23.53
C THR A 92 -10.05 9.63 -23.79
N GLU A 93 -9.64 9.84 -25.04
CA GLU A 93 -8.24 9.85 -25.48
C GLU A 93 -7.90 11.24 -26.04
N HIS A 94 -6.65 11.68 -25.83
CA HIS A 94 -6.11 12.90 -26.43
C HIS A 94 -5.06 12.55 -27.48
N GLN A 95 -4.98 13.36 -28.52
CA GLN A 95 -3.92 13.26 -29.52
C GLN A 95 -2.62 13.80 -28.92
N TRP A 96 -1.55 13.02 -29.01
CA TRP A 96 -0.22 13.39 -28.54
C TRP A 96 0.80 13.26 -29.67
N HIS A 97 1.72 14.22 -29.73
CA HIS A 97 2.75 14.30 -30.78
C HIS A 97 4.08 13.78 -30.23
N VAL A 98 4.67 12.79 -30.91
CA VAL A 98 5.96 12.20 -30.55
C VAL A 98 6.94 12.37 -31.71
N TYR A 99 8.14 12.87 -31.41
CA TYR A 99 9.22 13.05 -32.36
C TYR A 99 10.40 12.17 -31.95
N TYR A 100 10.88 11.34 -32.87
CA TYR A 100 12.01 10.43 -32.67
C TYR A 100 13.15 10.74 -33.64
N ASN A 101 14.28 11.17 -33.10
CA ASN A 101 15.51 11.34 -33.87
C ASN A 101 16.49 10.17 -33.61
N PRO A 102 16.91 9.41 -34.65
CA PRO A 102 17.84 8.29 -34.48
C PRO A 102 19.26 8.70 -34.00
N TYR A 103 19.63 9.96 -34.14
CA TYR A 103 20.94 10.48 -33.70
C TYR A 103 20.95 11.00 -32.26
N ASN A 104 19.77 11.24 -31.67
CA ASN A 104 19.66 11.78 -30.32
C ASN A 104 19.21 10.66 -29.40
N GLN A 105 20.16 10.09 -28.65
CA GLN A 105 19.90 8.91 -27.82
C GLN A 105 18.93 9.17 -26.67
N SER A 106 18.62 10.44 -26.32
CA SER A 106 17.83 10.85 -25.16
C SER A 106 16.31 10.92 -25.37
N GLN A 107 15.79 10.43 -26.50
CA GLN A 107 14.37 10.56 -26.87
C GLN A 107 13.68 9.20 -27.00
N ASP A 108 12.35 9.21 -26.82
CA ASP A 108 11.50 8.03 -26.97
C ASP A 108 11.66 7.39 -28.35
N LEU A 109 11.69 6.06 -28.40
CA LEU A 109 11.88 5.31 -29.64
C LEU A 109 10.55 4.87 -30.22
N LEU A 110 10.37 5.09 -31.53
CA LEU A 110 9.18 4.67 -32.28
C LEU A 110 9.57 3.55 -33.25
N ALA A 111 8.81 2.45 -33.24
CA ALA A 111 9.02 1.30 -34.12
C ALA A 111 7.67 0.81 -34.68
N ILE A 112 7.63 0.41 -35.95
CA ILE A 112 6.43 -0.20 -36.54
C ILE A 112 6.66 -1.71 -36.60
N LEU A 113 5.72 -2.46 -36.04
CA LEU A 113 5.77 -3.92 -35.96
C LEU A 113 5.24 -4.57 -37.24
N PRO A 114 5.58 -5.85 -37.51
CA PRO A 114 5.03 -6.61 -38.63
C PRO A 114 3.51 -6.75 -38.57
N SER A 115 2.92 -6.61 -37.39
CA SER A 115 1.46 -6.57 -37.18
C SER A 115 0.78 -5.29 -37.70
N GLY A 116 1.56 -4.25 -38.04
CA GLY A 116 1.04 -2.92 -38.39
C GLY A 116 0.77 -2.02 -37.19
N SER A 117 1.05 -2.49 -35.97
CA SER A 117 1.00 -1.67 -34.75
C SER A 117 2.24 -0.79 -34.61
N LEU A 118 2.08 0.41 -34.06
CA LEU A 118 3.16 1.31 -33.70
C LEU A 118 3.55 1.09 -32.24
N ARG A 119 4.79 0.69 -32.00
CA ARG A 119 5.41 0.53 -30.69
C ARG A 119 6.14 1.80 -30.28
N HIS A 120 5.75 2.39 -29.15
CA HIS A 120 6.39 3.57 -28.54
C HIS A 120 7.14 3.15 -27.27
N ILE A 121 8.45 3.34 -27.23
CA ILE A 121 9.33 2.93 -26.13
C ILE A 121 9.81 4.19 -25.39
N LEU A 122 9.59 4.24 -24.08
CA LEU A 122 9.96 5.40 -23.25
C LEU A 122 11.45 5.39 -22.89
N HIS A 123 12.17 6.46 -23.20
CA HIS A 123 13.63 6.52 -23.07
C HIS A 123 14.14 6.42 -21.61
N ASP A 124 13.52 7.14 -20.67
CA ASP A 124 13.91 7.14 -19.25
C ASP A 124 13.84 5.74 -18.62
N ARG A 125 12.96 4.88 -19.13
CA ARG A 125 12.82 3.50 -18.66
C ARG A 125 13.87 2.58 -19.29
N TRP A 126 14.26 2.83 -20.55
CA TRP A 126 15.28 2.05 -21.27
C TRP A 126 16.70 2.23 -20.71
N ASN A 127 17.14 3.45 -20.43
CA ASN A 127 18.48 3.70 -19.87
C ASN A 127 18.67 3.08 -18.48
N ASN A 128 17.63 3.10 -17.64
CA ASN A 128 17.67 2.47 -16.33
C ASN A 128 17.83 0.95 -16.42
N THR A 129 17.20 0.30 -17.40
CA THR A 129 17.36 -1.15 -17.65
C THR A 129 18.73 -1.49 -18.23
N GLN A 130 19.29 -0.65 -19.12
CA GLN A 130 20.64 -0.86 -19.68
C GLN A 130 21.74 -0.66 -18.64
N ASN A 131 21.61 0.32 -17.76
CA ASN A 131 22.54 0.52 -16.64
C ASN A 131 22.50 -0.67 -15.67
N GLN A 132 21.33 -1.26 -15.40
CA GLN A 132 21.22 -2.52 -14.65
C GLN A 132 21.86 -3.71 -15.37
N LYS A 133 21.72 -3.82 -16.70
CA LYS A 133 22.38 -4.89 -17.49
C LYS A 133 23.91 -4.76 -17.49
N ASN A 134 24.43 -3.54 -17.52
CA ASN A 134 25.88 -3.31 -17.49
C ASN A 134 26.52 -3.62 -16.13
N GLU A 135 25.77 -3.52 -15.03
CA GLU A 135 26.22 -3.98 -13.70
C GLU A 135 26.14 -5.50 -13.53
N LEU A 136 25.32 -6.18 -14.35
CA LEU A 136 25.11 -7.63 -14.32
C LEU A 136 25.90 -8.38 -15.41
N HIS A 137 26.97 -7.79 -15.96
CA HIS A 137 27.74 -8.41 -17.05
C HIS A 137 28.80 -9.43 -16.59
N ASN A 138 28.74 -9.93 -15.35
CA ASN A 138 29.71 -10.91 -14.82
C ASN A 138 29.13 -12.31 -14.52
N TYR A 139 27.92 -12.62 -14.97
CA TYR A 139 27.39 -13.98 -14.93
C TYR A 139 26.67 -14.33 -16.23
N GLU A 140 27.21 -15.32 -16.95
CA GLU A 140 26.61 -15.96 -18.12
C GLU A 140 25.30 -16.63 -17.71
N ILE A 141 24.16 -16.17 -18.23
CA ILE A 141 22.88 -16.89 -18.16
C ILE A 141 22.14 -16.74 -19.50
N ASP A 142 21.62 -17.88 -19.96
CA ASP A 142 20.86 -18.15 -21.18
C ASP A 142 19.84 -17.09 -21.59
N ASP A 143 19.81 -16.84 -22.90
CA ASP A 143 18.76 -16.18 -23.66
C ASP A 143 17.44 -16.95 -23.48
N ASP A 144 16.54 -16.45 -22.65
CA ASP A 144 15.10 -16.35 -22.91
C ASP A 144 14.37 -15.81 -21.66
N SER A 145 13.33 -15.00 -21.88
CA SER A 145 12.41 -14.47 -20.86
C SER A 145 12.80 -13.17 -20.11
N ILE A 146 13.15 -12.11 -20.84
CA ILE A 146 12.79 -10.75 -20.38
C ILE A 146 11.36 -10.50 -20.87
N THR A 147 10.37 -10.55 -19.99
CA THR A 147 9.00 -10.12 -20.33
C THR A 147 8.99 -8.59 -20.49
N VAL A 148 9.13 -8.15 -21.74
CA VAL A 148 9.28 -6.75 -22.21
C VAL A 148 7.98 -5.94 -22.10
N GLU A 149 6.95 -6.39 -21.38
CA GLU A 149 5.59 -5.83 -21.49
C GLU A 149 5.40 -4.44 -20.82
N SER A 150 6.45 -3.85 -20.21
CA SER A 150 6.35 -2.57 -19.50
C SER A 150 7.28 -1.47 -20.02
N LEU A 151 8.04 -1.70 -21.09
CA LEU A 151 8.95 -0.69 -21.67
C LEU A 151 8.33 0.04 -22.86
N TYR A 152 7.23 -0.47 -23.40
CA TYR A 152 6.65 0.03 -24.63
C TYR A 152 5.12 0.04 -24.59
N PHE A 153 4.52 0.91 -25.41
CA PHE A 153 3.08 0.94 -25.68
C PHE A 153 2.84 0.62 -27.15
N ASP A 154 1.99 -0.38 -27.41
CA ASP A 154 1.62 -0.79 -28.77
C ASP A 154 0.28 -0.17 -29.15
N TYR A 155 0.29 0.72 -30.14
CA TYR A 155 -0.88 1.36 -30.72
C TYR A 155 -1.32 0.60 -31.96
N SER A 156 -2.55 0.07 -31.95
CA SER A 156 -3.13 -0.63 -33.09
C SER A 156 -3.49 0.33 -34.23
N PHE A 157 -3.67 -0.22 -35.43
CA PHE A 157 -4.06 0.56 -36.62
C PHE A 157 -5.32 1.40 -36.36
N GLY A 158 -5.27 2.69 -36.72
CA GLY A 158 -6.36 3.67 -36.51
C GLY A 158 -6.21 4.50 -35.23
N HIS A 159 -5.39 4.05 -34.26
CA HIS A 159 -5.05 4.80 -33.04
C HIS A 159 -3.71 5.56 -33.13
N TYR A 160 -3.04 5.49 -34.28
CA TYR A 160 -1.86 6.29 -34.57
C TYR A 160 -1.83 6.70 -36.04
N CYS A 161 -1.08 7.76 -36.34
CA CYS A 161 -0.54 8.04 -37.67
C CYS A 161 0.95 8.34 -37.55
N ALA A 162 1.76 7.96 -38.53
CA ALA A 162 3.20 8.22 -38.55
C ALA A 162 3.62 8.89 -39.87
N ASP A 163 4.67 9.70 -39.82
CA ASP A 163 5.24 10.37 -40.99
C ASP A 163 6.70 10.78 -40.77
N LYS A 164 7.34 11.28 -41.83
CA LYS A 164 8.62 12.00 -41.74
C LYS A 164 8.33 13.47 -41.40
N ALA A 165 9.08 14.02 -40.44
CA ALA A 165 9.02 15.43 -40.11
C ALA A 165 10.38 16.12 -40.29
N VAL A 166 10.34 17.34 -40.80
CA VAL A 166 11.50 18.25 -40.93
C VAL A 166 11.22 19.47 -40.08
N LEU A 167 12.08 19.73 -39.09
CA LEU A 167 11.99 20.93 -38.25
C LEU A 167 12.86 22.03 -38.84
N SER A 168 12.25 23.12 -39.33
CA SER A 168 12.94 24.19 -40.06
C SER A 168 13.96 24.94 -39.22
N LYS A 169 13.77 24.99 -37.89
CA LYS A 169 14.68 25.72 -36.98
C LYS A 169 16.09 25.12 -36.92
N ASN A 170 16.21 23.79 -37.05
CA ASN A 170 17.49 23.08 -36.91
C ASN A 170 17.82 22.17 -38.11
N SER A 171 17.03 22.18 -39.18
CA SER A 171 17.13 21.23 -40.31
C SER A 171 17.20 19.76 -39.88
N LEU A 172 16.53 19.41 -38.78
CA LEU A 172 16.56 18.06 -38.23
C LEU A 172 15.48 17.21 -38.88
N ILE A 173 15.90 16.05 -39.38
CA ILE A 173 15.01 15.00 -39.90
C ILE A 173 14.65 14.09 -38.74
N THR A 174 13.36 13.97 -38.45
CA THR A 174 12.86 13.16 -37.35
C THR A 174 11.70 12.29 -37.83
N THR A 175 11.51 11.15 -37.16
CA THR A 175 10.29 10.35 -37.34
C THR A 175 9.22 10.93 -36.45
N TYR A 176 8.07 11.25 -37.02
CA TYR A 176 6.94 11.78 -36.29
C TYR A 176 5.85 10.73 -36.17
N ALA A 177 5.21 10.67 -35.01
CA ALA A 177 3.95 9.96 -34.85
C ALA A 177 2.97 10.80 -34.02
N MET A 178 1.71 10.79 -34.46
CA MET A 178 0.58 11.22 -33.64
C MET A 178 -0.10 9.96 -33.09
N ILE A 179 -0.23 9.89 -31.77
CA ILE A 179 -0.79 8.72 -31.07
C ILE A 179 -1.98 9.15 -30.22
N CYS A 180 -2.96 8.25 -30.10
CA CYS A 180 -4.05 8.40 -29.13
C CYS A 180 -3.57 7.94 -27.76
N VAL A 181 -3.21 8.88 -26.91
CA VAL A 181 -2.90 8.57 -25.51
C VAL A 181 -4.23 8.61 -24.76
N PRO A 182 -4.55 7.62 -23.92
CA PRO A 182 -5.66 7.80 -22.98
C PRO A 182 -5.43 9.13 -22.30
N ALA A 183 -6.46 9.98 -22.21
CA ALA A 183 -6.37 11.08 -21.27
C ALA A 183 -5.88 10.43 -19.97
N VAL A 184 -4.70 10.81 -19.47
CA VAL A 184 -4.39 10.54 -18.06
C VAL A 184 -5.41 11.38 -17.34
N ALA A 185 -6.57 10.76 -17.19
CA ALA A 185 -7.67 11.33 -16.52
C ALA A 185 -7.10 11.40 -15.11
N TRP A 186 -6.84 12.61 -14.64
CA TRP A 186 -6.68 12.85 -13.22
C TRP A 186 -7.88 12.30 -12.43
N THR A 187 -8.91 11.78 -13.10
CA THR A 187 -10.07 11.02 -12.64
C THR A 187 -9.93 9.50 -12.73
N ASP A 188 -8.73 8.91 -12.91
CA ASP A 188 -8.57 7.47 -12.74
C ASP A 188 -8.71 7.16 -11.25
N SER A 189 -9.90 6.70 -10.86
CA SER A 189 -10.31 6.55 -9.45
C SER A 189 -9.31 5.73 -8.65
N LYS A 190 -8.69 4.72 -9.27
CA LYS A 190 -7.62 3.91 -8.70
C LYS A 190 -6.38 4.70 -8.33
N TYR A 191 -5.89 5.57 -9.23
CA TYR A 191 -4.72 6.40 -8.99
C TYR A 191 -4.99 7.42 -7.86
N LEU A 192 -6.15 8.09 -7.92
CA LEU A 192 -6.56 9.05 -6.89
C LEU A 192 -6.71 8.41 -5.52
N ILE A 193 -7.36 7.24 -5.44
CA ILE A 193 -7.59 6.56 -4.17
C ILE A 193 -6.26 6.11 -3.55
N GLN A 194 -5.35 5.55 -4.34
CA GLN A 194 -4.08 5.03 -3.82
C GLN A 194 -3.07 6.12 -3.46
N ARG A 195 -2.99 7.21 -4.24
CA ARG A 195 -1.95 8.25 -4.03
C ARG A 195 -2.42 9.46 -3.23
N ILE A 196 -3.72 9.71 -3.13
CA ILE A 196 -4.27 10.87 -2.43
C ILE A 196 -5.10 10.43 -1.23
N VAL A 197 -6.12 9.59 -1.45
CA VAL A 197 -7.06 9.20 -0.37
C VAL A 197 -6.36 8.36 0.70
N ASP A 198 -5.59 7.33 0.32
CA ASP A 198 -4.92 6.47 1.31
C ASP A 198 -3.97 7.25 2.24
N PRO A 199 -3.02 8.08 1.74
CA PRO A 199 -2.18 8.92 2.61
C PRO A 199 -2.96 9.85 3.53
N ILE A 200 -4.04 10.49 3.04
CA ILE A 200 -4.86 11.39 3.86
C ILE A 200 -5.57 10.62 4.97
N THR A 201 -6.16 9.47 4.67
CA THR A 201 -6.83 8.64 5.68
C THR A 201 -5.84 8.08 6.72
N ARG A 202 -4.62 7.71 6.30
CA ARG A 202 -3.54 7.34 7.22
C ARG A 202 -3.09 8.50 8.09
N ALA A 203 -2.94 9.70 7.54
CA ALA A 203 -2.61 10.91 8.30
C ALA A 203 -3.66 11.22 9.36
N PHE A 204 -4.95 11.11 9.02
CA PHE A 204 -6.04 11.21 9.98
C PHE A 204 -5.93 10.15 11.08
N GLY A 205 -5.66 8.90 10.70
CA GLY A 205 -5.43 7.80 11.66
C GLY A 205 -4.24 8.06 12.60
N ILE A 206 -3.14 8.62 12.08
CA ILE A 206 -1.97 9.03 12.87
C ILE A 206 -2.37 10.08 13.92
N SER A 207 -3.13 11.10 13.51
CA SER A 207 -3.63 12.12 14.44
C SER A 207 -4.50 11.50 15.55
N CYS A 208 -5.37 10.55 15.22
CA CYS A 208 -6.19 9.82 16.19
C CYS A 208 -5.35 9.02 17.20
N TYR A 209 -4.36 8.26 16.74
CA TYR A 209 -3.49 7.48 17.63
C TYR A 209 -2.60 8.36 18.51
N LEU A 210 -2.08 9.46 17.97
CA LEU A 210 -1.32 10.44 18.75
C LEU A 210 -2.18 11.10 19.83
N LEU A 211 -3.44 11.41 19.54
CA LEU A 211 -4.37 11.94 20.53
C LEU A 211 -4.53 10.96 21.71
N VAL A 212 -4.72 9.66 21.43
CA VAL A 212 -4.79 8.64 22.49
C VAL A 212 -3.49 8.58 23.28
N ALA A 213 -2.34 8.57 22.62
CA ALA A 213 -1.04 8.55 23.28
C ALA A 213 -0.84 9.76 24.21
N ILE A 214 -1.18 10.98 23.74
CA ILE A 214 -1.06 12.22 24.49
C ILE A 214 -1.99 12.20 25.72
N VAL A 215 -3.25 11.81 25.55
CA VAL A 215 -4.24 11.76 26.66
C VAL A 215 -3.74 10.84 27.77
N TYR A 216 -3.29 9.63 27.45
CA TYR A 216 -2.80 8.68 28.46
C TYR A 216 -1.44 9.08 29.06
N PHE A 217 -0.61 9.83 28.34
CA PHE A 217 0.67 10.32 28.84
C PHE A 217 0.51 11.53 29.78
N VAL A 218 -0.33 12.50 29.42
CA VAL A 218 -0.50 13.78 30.13
C VAL A 218 -1.31 13.60 31.42
N LEU A 219 -2.32 12.73 31.43
CA LEU A 219 -3.18 12.54 32.60
C LEU A 219 -2.50 11.63 33.63
N PRO A 220 -1.98 12.16 34.75
CA PRO A 220 -1.21 11.37 35.72
C PRO A 220 -2.03 10.25 36.37
N GLN A 221 -3.37 10.38 36.39
CA GLN A 221 -4.28 9.39 36.93
C GLN A 221 -4.50 8.16 36.02
N LEU A 222 -4.12 8.27 34.74
CA LEU A 222 -4.19 7.22 33.72
C LEU A 222 -2.82 6.60 33.41
N ARG A 223 -1.73 7.16 33.96
CA ARG A 223 -0.36 6.65 33.83
C ARG A 223 -0.11 5.41 34.71
N ASP A 224 -1.08 4.51 34.75
CA ASP A 224 -0.93 3.18 35.34
C ASP A 224 -0.28 2.23 34.32
N LEU A 225 -0.03 0.99 34.74
CA LEU A 225 0.59 -0.03 33.88
C LEU A 225 -0.20 -0.22 32.57
N VAL A 226 -1.54 -0.18 32.63
CA VAL A 226 -2.41 -0.34 31.46
C VAL A 226 -2.26 0.85 30.52
N GLY A 227 -2.25 2.07 31.06
CA GLY A 227 -2.00 3.28 30.27
C GLY A 227 -0.65 3.26 29.56
N ASN A 228 0.42 2.81 30.22
CA ASN A 228 1.75 2.68 29.60
C ASN A 228 1.81 1.63 28.47
N ILE A 229 1.06 0.54 28.61
CA ILE A 229 0.92 -0.46 27.54
C ILE A 229 0.14 0.14 26.36
N ILE A 230 -0.97 0.83 26.63
CA ILE A 230 -1.79 1.47 25.58
C ILE A 230 -0.98 2.53 24.83
N THR A 231 -0.24 3.41 25.53
CA THR A 231 0.57 4.44 24.88
C THR A 231 1.62 3.82 23.97
N SER A 232 2.35 2.81 24.45
CA SER A 232 3.38 2.13 23.64
C SER A 232 2.78 1.41 22.44
N MET A 233 1.64 0.74 22.62
CA MET A 233 0.90 0.11 21.52
C MET A 233 0.45 1.12 20.46
N THR A 234 -0.10 2.27 20.87
CA THR A 234 -0.51 3.34 19.95
C THR A 234 0.66 4.05 19.27
N MET A 235 1.81 4.18 19.95
CA MET A 235 3.04 4.71 19.33
C MET A 235 3.56 3.75 18.25
N CYS A 236 3.53 2.44 18.48
CA CYS A 236 3.86 1.46 17.44
C CYS A 236 2.91 1.57 16.22
N LEU A 237 1.60 1.79 16.44
CA LEU A 237 0.65 2.04 15.35
C LEU A 237 0.94 3.33 14.58
N VAL A 238 1.36 4.40 15.26
CA VAL A 238 1.80 5.64 14.60
C VAL A 238 3.00 5.36 13.70
N VAL A 239 4.03 4.67 14.20
CA VAL A 239 5.23 4.33 13.40
C VAL A 239 4.87 3.44 12.21
N TYR A 240 3.96 2.48 12.39
CA TYR A 240 3.45 1.65 11.29
C TYR A 240 2.80 2.49 10.18
N GLN A 241 1.92 3.43 10.54
CA GLN A 241 1.22 4.27 9.58
C GLN A 241 2.14 5.29 8.91
N THR A 242 3.10 5.87 9.64
CA THR A 242 4.06 6.82 9.06
C THR A 242 4.99 6.12 8.08
N ALA A 243 5.55 4.96 8.45
CA ALA A 243 6.38 4.16 7.55
C ALA A 243 5.63 3.75 6.28
N SER A 244 4.37 3.32 6.42
CA SER A 244 3.50 2.98 5.29
C SER A 244 3.18 4.20 4.40
N THR A 245 3.04 5.39 4.98
CA THR A 245 2.77 6.63 4.22
C THR A 245 4.00 7.11 3.46
N VAL A 246 5.19 7.04 4.08
CA VAL A 246 6.47 7.39 3.44
C VAL A 246 6.69 6.55 2.18
N LYS A 247 6.33 5.27 2.19
CA LYS A 247 6.38 4.40 1.01
C LYS A 247 5.56 4.94 -0.17
N ILE A 248 4.35 5.44 0.09
CA ILE A 248 3.43 5.91 -0.97
C ILE A 248 3.92 7.24 -1.56
N ILE A 249 4.39 8.15 -0.71
CA ILE A 249 4.83 9.50 -1.12
C ILE A 249 6.16 9.42 -1.87
N THR A 250 7.05 8.54 -1.46
CA THR A 250 8.43 8.52 -1.95
C THR A 250 8.63 7.64 -3.19
N ALA A 251 7.64 7.59 -4.09
CA ALA A 251 7.62 6.69 -5.25
C ALA A 251 8.81 6.81 -6.23
N ASN A 252 9.66 7.83 -6.08
CA ASN A 252 10.85 8.07 -6.90
C ASN A 252 12.18 7.96 -6.13
N ALA A 253 12.19 7.44 -4.89
CA ALA A 253 13.42 7.26 -4.12
C ALA A 253 14.19 5.96 -4.46
N SER A 254 15.42 5.87 -3.96
CA SER A 254 16.28 4.71 -4.11
C SER A 254 15.70 3.43 -3.48
N HIS A 255 16.03 2.28 -4.09
CA HIS A 255 15.55 0.94 -3.68
C HIS A 255 15.74 0.64 -2.18
N VAL A 256 16.86 1.05 -1.58
CA VAL A 256 17.20 0.81 -0.17
C VAL A 256 16.23 1.51 0.79
N SER A 257 15.68 2.67 0.43
CA SER A 257 14.76 3.42 1.30
C SER A 257 13.43 2.70 1.51
N PHE A 258 13.01 1.86 0.56
CA PHE A 258 11.74 1.17 0.62
C PHE A 258 11.80 -0.10 1.45
N PHE A 259 12.88 -0.87 1.33
CA PHE A 259 13.10 -2.05 2.16
C PHE A 259 13.12 -1.68 3.66
N ILE A 260 13.78 -0.58 4.00
CA ILE A 260 13.83 -0.06 5.38
C ILE A 260 12.43 0.37 5.82
N ALA A 261 11.69 1.11 4.99
CA ALA A 261 10.33 1.55 5.34
C ALA A 261 9.38 0.36 5.56
N ASP A 262 9.42 -0.66 4.69
CA ASP A 262 8.63 -1.89 4.84
C ASP A 262 9.02 -2.66 6.10
N SER A 263 10.32 -2.80 6.37
CA SER A 263 10.82 -3.45 7.58
C SER A 263 10.34 -2.73 8.85
N VAL A 264 10.46 -1.40 8.89
CA VAL A 264 9.99 -0.59 10.03
C VAL A 264 8.48 -0.71 10.21
N ALA A 265 7.70 -0.71 9.12
CA ALA A 265 6.26 -0.89 9.17
C ALA A 265 5.91 -2.26 9.78
N TYR A 266 6.43 -3.36 9.25
CA TYR A 266 6.09 -4.70 9.71
C TYR A 266 6.56 -4.99 11.14
N VAL A 267 7.75 -4.51 11.53
CA VAL A 267 8.24 -4.62 12.92
C VAL A 267 7.34 -3.85 13.88
N SER A 268 6.92 -2.66 13.50
CA SER A 268 6.02 -1.85 14.34
C SER A 268 4.66 -2.51 14.50
N LEU A 269 4.12 -3.08 13.42
CA LEU A 269 2.87 -3.86 13.46
C LEU A 269 3.00 -5.10 14.36
N LEU A 270 4.11 -5.84 14.25
CA LEU A 270 4.40 -7.00 15.10
C LEU A 270 4.49 -6.60 16.58
N ALA A 271 5.20 -5.51 16.88
CA ALA A 271 5.32 -4.97 18.24
C ALA A 271 3.94 -4.61 18.82
N THR A 272 3.04 -4.00 18.04
CA THR A 272 1.66 -3.72 18.46
C THR A 272 0.93 -4.99 18.91
N PHE A 273 1.05 -6.10 18.16
CA PHE A 273 0.43 -7.37 18.54
C PHE A 273 1.05 -8.01 19.79
N PHE A 274 2.36 -7.87 19.99
CA PHE A 274 3.00 -8.30 21.22
C PHE A 274 2.60 -7.45 22.43
N TRP A 275 2.44 -6.13 22.27
CA TRP A 275 1.88 -5.26 23.31
C TRP A 275 0.46 -5.68 23.68
N LEU A 276 -0.38 -5.96 22.68
CA LEU A 276 -1.72 -6.50 22.90
C LEU A 276 -1.68 -7.87 23.62
N ASN A 277 -0.71 -8.72 23.28
CA ASN A 277 -0.52 -10.01 23.94
C ASN A 277 -0.10 -9.89 25.41
N SER A 278 0.86 -9.02 25.68
CA SER A 278 1.27 -8.62 27.03
C SER A 278 0.08 -8.09 27.84
N PHE A 279 -0.77 -7.26 27.21
CA PHE A 279 -1.99 -6.77 27.85
C PHE A 279 -2.98 -7.90 28.19
N GLY A 280 -3.19 -8.84 27.27
CA GLY A 280 -4.03 -10.02 27.50
C GLY A 280 -3.53 -10.89 28.66
N TYR A 281 -2.22 -11.15 28.70
CA TYR A 281 -1.60 -11.86 29.80
C TYR A 281 -1.73 -11.11 31.14
N PHE A 282 -1.52 -9.79 31.14
CA PHE A 282 -1.72 -8.96 32.34
C PHE A 282 -3.15 -9.09 32.87
N VAL A 283 -4.16 -9.00 32.00
CA VAL A 283 -5.57 -9.12 32.41
C VAL A 283 -5.85 -10.53 32.96
N TRP A 284 -5.47 -11.58 32.24
CA TRP A 284 -5.69 -12.96 32.68
C TRP A 284 -4.99 -13.27 34.02
N SER A 285 -3.72 -12.92 34.15
CA SER A 285 -2.94 -13.14 35.37
C SER A 285 -3.51 -12.39 36.57
N THR A 286 -4.05 -11.18 36.35
CA THR A 286 -4.72 -10.37 37.38
C THR A 286 -6.01 -11.02 37.88
N PHE A 287 -6.81 -11.65 37.01
CA PHE A 287 -7.98 -12.41 37.45
C PHE A 287 -7.63 -13.71 38.18
N ARG A 288 -6.53 -14.35 37.79
CA ARG A 288 -6.10 -15.63 38.35
C ARG A 288 -5.45 -15.49 39.74
N SER A 289 -4.62 -14.46 39.97
CA SER A 289 -3.85 -14.31 41.20
C SER A 289 -4.24 -13.06 41.99
N ARG A 290 -4.97 -13.24 43.10
CA ARG A 290 -5.48 -12.15 43.95
C ARG A 290 -4.44 -11.52 44.89
N ASN A 291 -3.31 -12.18 45.19
CA ASN A 291 -2.48 -11.81 46.34
C ASN A 291 -0.99 -11.49 46.08
N ILE A 292 -0.40 -11.90 44.94
CA ILE A 292 1.07 -11.78 44.75
C ILE A 292 1.47 -10.50 43.99
N PHE A 293 0.57 -9.95 43.17
CA PHE A 293 0.91 -8.85 42.26
C PHE A 293 0.89 -7.45 42.91
N LEU A 294 0.41 -7.32 44.14
CA LEU A 294 0.33 -6.03 44.85
C LEU A 294 1.67 -5.56 45.45
N ARG A 295 2.68 -6.44 45.51
CA ARG A 295 3.96 -6.14 46.20
C ARG A 295 5.01 -5.47 45.30
N VAL A 296 4.81 -5.48 43.98
CA VAL A 296 5.79 -4.98 42.99
C VAL A 296 5.27 -3.67 42.39
N SER A 297 6.15 -2.68 42.24
CA SER A 297 5.80 -1.37 41.66
C SER A 297 5.38 -1.49 40.19
N ASP A 298 4.47 -0.62 39.76
CA ASP A 298 3.95 -0.65 38.38
C ASP A 298 5.05 -0.40 37.32
N GLY A 299 6.10 0.35 37.67
CA GLY A 299 7.25 0.57 36.81
C GLY A 299 8.10 -0.69 36.57
N GLN A 300 8.32 -1.52 37.60
CA GLN A 300 9.07 -2.77 37.44
C GLN A 300 8.32 -3.79 36.58
N LYS A 301 6.99 -3.87 36.76
CA LYS A 301 6.13 -4.70 35.91
C LYS A 301 6.20 -4.26 34.46
N TYR A 302 6.09 -2.95 34.20
CA TYR A 302 6.19 -2.42 32.83
C TYR A 302 7.55 -2.76 32.20
N CYS A 303 8.65 -2.65 32.93
CA CYS A 303 9.98 -3.02 32.43
C CYS A 303 10.06 -4.50 32.05
N TYR A 304 9.49 -5.39 32.87
CA TYR A 304 9.41 -6.82 32.55
C TYR A 304 8.60 -7.08 31.28
N TYR A 305 7.41 -6.49 31.16
CA TYR A 305 6.56 -6.63 29.97
C TYR A 305 7.21 -6.03 28.72
N SER A 306 7.83 -4.87 28.83
CA SER A 306 8.55 -4.20 27.75
C SER A 306 9.72 -5.07 27.26
N SER A 307 10.50 -5.64 28.18
CA SER A 307 11.61 -6.55 27.83
C SER A 307 11.11 -7.79 27.09
N TYR A 308 9.97 -8.36 27.50
CA TYR A 308 9.33 -9.46 26.80
C TYR A 308 8.87 -9.05 25.38
N VAL A 309 8.20 -7.91 25.23
CA VAL A 309 7.65 -7.45 23.95
C VAL A 309 8.78 -7.13 22.96
N TRP A 310 9.74 -6.30 23.35
CA TRP A 310 10.85 -5.92 22.47
C TRP A 310 11.81 -7.08 22.23
N GLY A 311 12.06 -7.92 23.22
CA GLY A 311 12.84 -9.14 23.05
C GLY A 311 12.21 -10.08 22.02
N SER A 312 10.91 -10.36 22.12
CA SER A 312 10.18 -11.23 21.17
C SER A 312 10.08 -10.61 19.78
N THR A 313 9.89 -9.29 19.70
CA THR A 313 9.84 -8.57 18.43
C THR A 313 11.20 -8.62 17.72
N ALA A 314 12.29 -8.36 18.45
CA ALA A 314 13.65 -8.36 17.91
C ALA A 314 14.09 -9.75 17.46
N THR A 315 13.75 -10.81 18.21
CA THR A 315 14.08 -12.18 17.81
C THR A 315 13.34 -12.59 16.53
N ILE A 316 12.03 -12.35 16.44
CA ILE A 316 11.25 -12.67 15.24
C ILE A 316 11.72 -11.84 14.04
N PHE A 317 11.97 -10.54 14.22
CA PHE A 317 12.50 -9.70 13.16
C PHE A 317 13.88 -10.16 12.69
N GLY A 318 14.77 -10.52 13.61
CA GLY A 318 16.07 -11.11 13.29
C GLY A 318 15.93 -12.40 12.47
N THR A 319 15.00 -13.29 12.84
CA THR A 319 14.73 -14.49 12.05
C THR A 319 14.12 -14.20 10.68
N ALA A 320 13.29 -13.15 10.57
CA ALA A 320 12.68 -12.75 9.30
C ALA A 320 13.70 -12.13 8.34
N ILE A 321 14.60 -11.26 8.83
CA ILE A 321 15.73 -10.73 8.06
C ILE A 321 16.65 -11.86 7.63
N PHE A 322 16.98 -12.77 8.56
CA PHE A 322 17.80 -13.93 8.23
C PHE A 322 17.15 -14.77 7.13
N ALA A 323 15.84 -15.04 7.23
CA ALA A 323 15.11 -15.76 6.19
C ALA A 323 15.13 -15.01 4.84
N HIS A 324 14.99 -13.68 4.85
CA HIS A 324 15.06 -12.87 3.65
C HIS A 324 16.43 -12.99 2.95
N PHE A 325 17.53 -12.84 3.67
CA PHE A 325 18.86 -12.84 3.04
C PHE A 325 19.43 -14.23 2.78
N THR A 326 19.06 -15.25 3.56
CA THR A 326 19.67 -16.59 3.46
C THR A 326 18.80 -17.60 2.73
N LEU A 327 17.49 -17.59 2.98
CA LEU A 327 16.55 -18.59 2.44
C LEU A 327 15.87 -18.11 1.15
N GLU A 328 15.80 -16.79 0.95
CA GLU A 328 15.28 -16.18 -0.27
C GLU A 328 16.41 -15.93 -1.28
N THR A 329 17.24 -16.95 -1.52
CA THR A 329 18.22 -16.93 -2.60
C THR A 329 17.51 -17.16 -3.93
N ASN A 330 17.51 -16.14 -4.79
CA ASN A 330 17.12 -16.16 -6.20
C ASN A 330 15.71 -16.70 -6.51
N LYS A 331 14.68 -15.87 -6.26
CA LYS A 331 13.44 -15.96 -7.04
C LYS A 331 13.16 -14.61 -7.66
N VAL A 332 13.50 -14.48 -8.94
CA VAL A 332 12.83 -13.52 -9.83
C VAL A 332 11.37 -13.99 -9.90
N ILE A 333 10.50 -13.37 -9.11
CA ILE A 333 9.06 -13.66 -9.14
C ILE A 333 8.51 -13.09 -10.44
N VAL A 334 8.59 -13.89 -11.51
CA VAL A 334 7.72 -13.74 -12.67
C VAL A 334 6.35 -14.24 -12.23
N GLY A 335 5.43 -13.32 -11.98
CA GLY A 335 4.14 -13.62 -11.37
C GLY A 335 3.21 -12.41 -11.31
N ASP A 336 2.77 -11.99 -12.49
CA ASP A 336 1.49 -11.35 -12.80
C ASP A 336 1.13 -10.00 -12.14
N GLY A 337 0.89 -9.02 -13.00
CA GLY A 337 0.19 -7.78 -12.68
C GLY A 337 1.03 -6.68 -12.04
N ILE A 338 1.38 -5.70 -12.88
CA ILE A 338 1.63 -4.26 -12.61
C ILE A 338 1.84 -3.96 -11.12
N ASN A 339 3.08 -4.05 -10.67
CA ASN A 339 3.65 -3.19 -9.65
C ASN A 339 5.16 -3.34 -9.74
N TYR A 340 5.83 -2.21 -9.82
CA TYR A 340 7.27 -1.98 -9.78
C TYR A 340 8.03 -3.12 -9.06
N ALA A 341 9.00 -3.72 -9.76
CA ALA A 341 10.03 -4.55 -9.16
C ALA A 341 10.90 -3.67 -8.25
N GLN A 342 10.34 -3.38 -7.09
CA GLN A 342 10.95 -2.68 -5.99
C GLN A 342 11.17 -3.75 -4.94
N GLU A 343 12.40 -3.91 -4.45
CA GLU A 343 12.74 -4.89 -3.42
C GLU A 343 11.95 -4.61 -2.14
N SER A 344 10.71 -5.09 -2.11
CA SER A 344 9.90 -5.21 -0.92
C SER A 344 10.41 -6.40 -0.12
N VAL A 345 10.20 -6.36 1.20
CA VAL A 345 10.46 -7.50 2.08
C VAL A 345 9.92 -8.77 1.43
N GLY A 346 10.81 -9.75 1.25
CA GLY A 346 10.47 -10.94 0.48
C GLY A 346 9.39 -11.78 1.16
N TRP A 347 8.76 -12.65 0.39
CA TRP A 347 7.52 -13.32 0.78
C TRP A 347 7.73 -14.26 1.98
N LEU A 348 8.93 -14.85 2.09
CA LEU A 348 9.31 -15.68 3.23
C LEU A 348 9.38 -14.87 4.52
N ALA A 349 10.05 -13.71 4.50
CA ALA A 349 10.15 -12.84 5.66
C ALA A 349 8.79 -12.30 6.11
N MET A 350 7.94 -11.92 5.14
CA MET A 350 6.56 -11.51 5.39
C MET A 350 5.74 -12.63 6.03
N SER A 351 5.90 -13.87 5.55
CA SER A 351 5.23 -15.05 6.12
C SER A 351 5.64 -15.32 7.56
N VAL A 352 6.92 -15.19 7.91
CA VAL A 352 7.40 -15.38 9.31
C VAL A 352 6.75 -14.37 10.26
N ILE A 353 6.71 -13.10 9.86
CA ILE A 353 6.10 -12.04 10.66
C ILE A 353 4.59 -12.25 10.80
N PHE A 354 3.89 -12.54 9.71
CA PHE A 354 2.43 -12.73 9.73
C PHE A 354 2.01 -14.00 10.45
N ALA A 355 2.76 -15.10 10.33
CA ALA A 355 2.54 -16.30 11.11
C ALA A 355 2.69 -16.00 12.61
N SER A 356 3.69 -15.22 12.99
CA SER A 356 3.90 -14.80 14.39
C SER A 356 2.72 -13.96 14.90
N ILE A 357 2.22 -13.01 14.11
CA ILE A 357 1.02 -12.25 14.44
C ILE A 357 -0.19 -13.18 14.61
N ALA A 358 -0.43 -14.10 13.68
CA ALA A 358 -1.51 -15.07 13.78
C ALA A 358 -1.43 -15.93 15.06
N LEU A 359 -0.22 -16.36 15.44
CA LEU A 359 0.00 -17.07 16.70
C LEU A 359 -0.34 -16.22 17.92
N THR A 360 0.06 -14.94 17.96
CA THR A 360 -0.34 -14.05 19.06
C THR A 360 -1.85 -13.85 19.16
N ILE A 361 -2.55 -13.79 18.01
CA ILE A 361 -4.02 -13.72 17.98
C ILE A 361 -4.63 -14.97 18.61
N ILE A 362 -4.14 -16.17 18.27
CA ILE A 362 -4.60 -17.43 18.87
C ILE A 362 -4.37 -17.43 20.39
N VAL A 363 -3.18 -17.02 20.84
CA VAL A 363 -2.87 -16.94 22.27
C VAL A 363 -3.77 -15.93 22.99
N ASN A 364 -4.09 -14.80 22.36
CA ASN A 364 -5.02 -13.81 22.91
C ASN A 364 -6.44 -14.35 23.03
N ILE A 365 -6.91 -15.14 22.06
CA ILE A 365 -8.20 -15.84 22.16
C ILE A 365 -8.18 -16.80 23.36
N CYS A 366 -7.10 -17.55 23.56
CA CYS A 366 -6.93 -18.40 24.74
C CYS A 366 -7.01 -17.59 26.04
N PHE A 367 -6.34 -16.43 26.12
CA PHE A 367 -6.43 -15.55 27.30
C PHE A 367 -7.85 -15.03 27.54
N ILE A 368 -8.58 -14.66 26.49
CA ILE A 368 -9.99 -14.25 26.60
C ILE A 368 -10.83 -15.39 27.17
N VAL A 369 -10.74 -16.60 26.60
CA VAL A 369 -11.50 -17.77 27.06
C VAL A 369 -11.16 -18.13 28.50
N MET A 370 -9.86 -18.19 28.85
CA MET A 370 -9.42 -18.46 30.22
C MET A 370 -9.91 -17.40 31.21
N THR A 371 -9.90 -16.13 30.81
CA THR A 371 -10.38 -15.03 31.66
C THR A 371 -11.89 -15.12 31.89
N ILE A 372 -12.68 -15.39 30.85
CA ILE A 372 -14.14 -15.60 30.96
C ILE A 372 -14.44 -16.75 31.93
N ASN A 373 -13.72 -17.87 31.81
CA ASN A 373 -13.91 -19.02 32.70
C ASN A 373 -13.57 -18.68 34.15
N THR A 374 -12.47 -17.93 34.37
CA THR A 374 -12.05 -17.48 35.70
C THR A 374 -13.08 -16.52 36.32
N ILE A 375 -13.65 -15.61 35.53
CA ILE A 375 -14.71 -14.69 35.96
C ILE A 375 -15.97 -15.47 36.36
N LYS A 376 -16.40 -16.45 35.56
CA LYS A 376 -17.58 -17.29 35.87
C LYS A 376 -17.42 -18.07 37.19
N GLN A 377 -16.21 -18.52 37.49
CA GLN A 377 -15.93 -19.29 38.70
C GLN A 377 -15.84 -18.41 39.96
N THR A 378 -15.59 -17.11 39.80
CA THR A 378 -15.32 -16.19 40.92
C THR A 378 -16.60 -15.46 41.35
N ARG A 379 -17.22 -15.86 42.47
CA ARG A 379 -18.51 -15.31 42.97
C ARG A 379 -18.40 -14.04 43.84
N THR A 380 -17.20 -13.59 44.18
CA THR A 380 -17.00 -12.44 45.07
C THR A 380 -16.83 -11.14 44.28
N TYR A 381 -17.83 -10.26 44.35
CA TYR A 381 -17.82 -8.92 43.77
C TYR A 381 -17.30 -7.90 44.79
N GLY A 382 -16.16 -7.28 44.51
CA GLY A 382 -15.62 -6.14 45.27
C GLY A 382 -15.17 -5.02 44.33
N ARG A 383 -14.82 -3.83 44.86
CA ARG A 383 -14.42 -2.64 44.06
C ARG A 383 -13.25 -2.94 43.09
N ILE A 384 -12.30 -3.77 43.49
CA ILE A 384 -11.16 -4.23 42.66
C ILE A 384 -11.65 -5.03 41.44
N HIS A 385 -12.70 -5.84 41.59
CA HIS A 385 -13.28 -6.61 40.49
C HIS A 385 -13.90 -5.71 39.41
N HIS A 386 -14.49 -4.58 39.79
CA HIS A 386 -15.06 -3.61 38.85
C HIS A 386 -13.98 -2.99 37.97
N LYS A 387 -12.86 -2.53 38.55
CA LYS A 387 -11.70 -1.99 37.81
C LYS A 387 -11.14 -2.99 36.80
N ILE A 388 -10.95 -4.24 37.21
CA ILE A 388 -10.38 -5.29 36.34
C ILE A 388 -11.36 -5.68 35.22
N LYS A 389 -12.67 -5.66 35.46
CA LYS A 389 -13.70 -5.90 34.43
C LYS A 389 -13.62 -4.88 33.28
N TYR A 390 -13.36 -3.62 33.58
CA TYR A 390 -13.13 -2.61 32.53
C TYR A 390 -11.86 -2.89 31.74
N SER A 391 -10.75 -3.21 32.40
CA SER A 391 -9.50 -3.58 31.71
C SER A 391 -9.70 -4.78 30.78
N PHE A 392 -10.50 -5.77 31.18
CA PHE A 392 -10.85 -6.91 30.33
C PHE A 392 -11.73 -6.54 29.13
N ARG A 393 -12.74 -5.69 29.33
CA ARG A 393 -13.57 -5.16 28.23
C ARG A 393 -12.71 -4.40 27.23
N MET A 394 -11.86 -3.50 27.71
CA MET A 394 -10.93 -2.72 26.88
C MET A 394 -10.00 -3.64 26.08
N PHE A 395 -9.37 -4.62 26.73
CA PHE A 395 -8.53 -5.62 26.06
C PHE A 395 -9.29 -6.37 24.96
N THR A 396 -10.50 -6.84 25.25
CA THR A 396 -11.31 -7.61 24.29
C THR A 396 -11.72 -6.78 23.08
N LEU A 397 -12.10 -5.51 23.29
CA LEU A 397 -12.47 -4.59 22.21
C LEU A 397 -11.26 -4.22 21.36
N LEU A 398 -10.13 -3.86 21.98
CA LEU A 398 -8.89 -3.56 21.27
C LEU A 398 -8.38 -4.78 20.47
N PHE A 399 -8.48 -5.98 21.03
CA PHE A 399 -8.17 -7.22 20.32
C PHE A 399 -9.04 -7.38 19.07
N GLY A 400 -10.36 -7.21 19.19
CA GLY A 400 -11.27 -7.30 18.04
C GLY A 400 -10.97 -6.28 16.96
N ILE A 401 -10.71 -5.01 17.34
CA ILE A 401 -10.42 -3.91 16.42
C ILE A 401 -9.11 -4.16 15.67
N LEU A 402 -8.02 -4.49 16.38
CA LEU A 402 -6.70 -4.69 15.77
C LEU A 402 -6.64 -5.97 14.92
N SER A 403 -7.26 -7.06 15.38
CA SER A 403 -7.34 -8.29 14.57
C SER A 403 -8.17 -8.11 13.30
N LEU A 404 -9.27 -7.35 13.34
CA LEU A 404 -10.06 -7.05 12.14
C LEU A 404 -9.25 -6.20 11.14
N GLY A 405 -8.52 -5.21 11.64
CA GLY A 405 -7.61 -4.39 10.84
C GLY A 405 -6.52 -5.20 10.14
N TRP A 406 -5.86 -6.09 10.87
CA TRP A 406 -4.85 -6.99 10.32
C TRP A 406 -5.43 -7.97 9.30
N LEU A 407 -6.59 -8.56 9.55
CA LEU A 407 -7.27 -9.42 8.56
C LEU A 407 -7.58 -8.66 7.28
N SER A 408 -8.09 -7.43 7.39
CA SER A 408 -8.33 -6.56 6.25
C SER A 408 -7.04 -6.26 5.46
N PHE A 409 -5.92 -6.06 6.16
CA PHE A 409 -4.61 -5.87 5.53
C PHE A 409 -4.13 -7.10 4.76
N ILE A 410 -4.28 -8.31 5.33
CA ILE A 410 -3.95 -9.56 4.61
C ILE A 410 -4.80 -9.71 3.35
N ILE A 411 -6.11 -9.45 3.45
CA ILE A 411 -7.04 -9.54 2.33
C ILE A 411 -6.68 -8.52 1.23
N SER A 412 -6.19 -7.33 1.59
CA SER A 412 -5.70 -6.32 0.64
C SER A 412 -4.54 -6.82 -0.24
N HIS A 413 -3.80 -7.86 0.17
CA HIS A 413 -2.69 -8.40 -0.64
C HIS A 413 -3.16 -9.29 -1.79
N LEU A 414 -4.46 -9.63 -1.87
CA LEU A 414 -5.03 -10.42 -2.97
C LEU A 414 -5.18 -9.65 -4.29
N LYS A 415 -4.61 -8.43 -4.41
CA LYS A 415 -4.54 -7.57 -5.61
C LYS A 415 -5.88 -7.22 -6.31
N TYR A 416 -7.04 -7.45 -5.67
CA TYR A 416 -8.34 -6.96 -6.17
C TYR A 416 -8.60 -5.52 -5.73
N ASP A 417 -8.99 -4.63 -6.67
CA ASP A 417 -9.18 -3.20 -6.40
C ASP A 417 -10.22 -2.93 -5.30
N SER A 418 -11.32 -3.69 -5.27
CA SER A 418 -12.36 -3.56 -4.23
C SER A 418 -11.86 -3.89 -2.82
N LEU A 419 -10.91 -4.83 -2.70
CA LEU A 419 -10.35 -5.23 -1.41
C LEU A 419 -9.41 -4.16 -0.84
N ILE A 420 -8.65 -3.49 -1.73
CA ILE A 420 -7.81 -2.36 -1.36
C ILE A 420 -8.68 -1.21 -0.84
N TYR A 421 -9.78 -0.88 -1.52
CA TYR A 421 -10.70 0.16 -1.05
C TYR A 421 -11.36 -0.18 0.29
N CYS A 422 -11.76 -1.45 0.47
CA CYS A 422 -12.27 -1.94 1.75
C CYS A 422 -11.24 -1.75 2.87
N HIS A 423 -9.96 -2.05 2.59
CA HIS A 423 -8.90 -1.87 3.57
C HIS A 423 -8.70 -0.42 3.99
N ILE A 424 -8.75 0.54 3.06
CA ILE A 424 -8.65 1.97 3.37
C ILE A 424 -9.77 2.40 4.34
N ILE A 425 -11.00 1.92 4.11
CA ILE A 425 -12.15 2.21 4.98
C ILE A 425 -12.00 1.52 6.34
N VAL A 426 -11.58 0.26 6.39
CA VAL A 426 -11.37 -0.45 7.66
C VAL A 426 -10.27 0.24 8.47
N ASN A 427 -9.21 0.74 7.82
CA ASN A 427 -8.11 1.43 8.47
C ASN A 427 -8.55 2.74 9.16
N ILE A 428 -9.39 3.55 8.51
CA ILE A 428 -9.92 4.78 9.15
C ILE A 428 -10.87 4.44 10.31
N LEU A 429 -11.73 3.43 10.13
CA LEU A 429 -12.63 2.95 11.17
C LEU A 429 -11.86 2.38 12.37
N GLN A 430 -10.76 1.67 12.13
CA GLN A 430 -9.89 1.15 13.17
C GLN A 430 -9.37 2.28 14.07
N ALA A 431 -8.87 3.36 13.48
CA ALA A 431 -8.37 4.50 14.24
C ALA A 431 -9.49 5.17 15.08
N LEU A 432 -10.67 5.37 14.48
CA LEU A 432 -11.84 5.91 15.17
C LEU A 432 -12.30 5.02 16.34
N PHE A 433 -12.35 3.69 16.12
CA PHE A 433 -12.74 2.76 17.17
C PHE A 433 -11.71 2.67 18.30
N VAL A 434 -10.41 2.79 18.01
CA VAL A 434 -9.38 2.86 19.05
C VAL A 434 -9.58 4.12 19.91
N VAL A 435 -9.85 5.29 19.31
CA VAL A 435 -10.17 6.52 20.05
C VAL A 435 -11.45 6.32 20.89
N TYR A 436 -12.49 5.72 20.30
CA TYR A 436 -13.75 5.44 20.99
C TYR A 436 -13.55 4.57 22.24
N VAL A 437 -12.85 3.44 22.10
CA VAL A 437 -12.63 2.50 23.21
C VAL A 437 -11.72 3.11 24.28
N CYS A 438 -10.62 3.76 23.89
CA CYS A 438 -9.66 4.28 24.85
C CYS A 438 -10.12 5.57 25.55
N ILE A 439 -10.89 6.43 24.89
CA ILE A 439 -11.27 7.74 25.46
C ILE A 439 -12.73 7.78 25.87
N PHE A 440 -13.64 7.47 24.94
CA PHE A 440 -15.06 7.69 25.13
C PHE A 440 -15.74 6.61 25.98
N GLU A 441 -15.37 5.33 25.82
CA GLU A 441 -15.93 4.28 26.69
C GLU A 441 -15.44 4.39 28.14
N GLN A 442 -14.26 4.98 28.35
CA GLN A 442 -13.68 5.06 29.67
C GLN A 442 -14.22 6.29 30.40
N LYS A 443 -15.35 6.13 31.11
CA LYS A 443 -15.99 7.19 31.92
C LYS A 443 -15.00 7.96 32.82
N ARG A 444 -13.99 7.27 33.35
CA ARG A 444 -12.90 7.88 34.13
C ARG A 444 -12.05 8.86 33.32
N VAL A 445 -11.73 8.54 32.06
CA VAL A 445 -10.98 9.43 31.15
C VAL A 445 -11.83 10.64 30.81
N LEU A 446 -13.10 10.43 30.43
CA LEU A 446 -14.02 11.51 30.09
C LEU A 446 -14.26 12.48 31.26
N PHE A 447 -14.45 11.95 32.47
CA PHE A 447 -14.59 12.76 33.69
C PHE A 447 -13.34 13.61 33.96
N LEU A 448 -12.16 13.01 33.83
CA LEU A 448 -10.90 13.73 34.06
C LEU A 448 -10.62 14.78 32.99
N LEU A 449 -10.95 14.46 31.74
CA LEU A 449 -10.80 15.39 30.63
C LEU A 449 -11.78 16.57 30.78
N SER A 450 -13.02 16.30 31.21
CA SER A 450 -14.00 17.33 31.60
C SER A 450 -13.44 18.22 32.71
N LYS A 451 -12.86 17.64 33.77
CA LYS A 451 -12.27 18.41 34.87
C LYS A 451 -11.06 19.26 34.44
N THR A 452 -10.17 18.71 33.62
CA THR A 452 -9.01 19.44 33.10
C THR A 452 -9.41 20.55 32.12
N CYS A 453 -10.45 20.35 31.31
CA CYS A 453 -10.98 21.38 30.40
C CYS A 453 -11.84 22.44 31.14
N ASN A 454 -12.64 22.07 32.14
CA ASN A 454 -13.42 23.00 32.97
C ASN A 454 -12.55 23.81 33.93
N CYS A 455 -11.28 23.45 34.18
CA CYS A 455 -10.35 24.36 34.86
C CYS A 455 -10.11 25.67 34.07
N CYS A 456 -10.46 25.73 32.78
CA CYS A 456 -10.44 26.97 31.99
C CYS A 456 -11.78 27.74 31.97
N ASN A 457 -12.89 27.09 32.34
CA ASN A 457 -14.20 27.71 32.50
C ASN A 457 -14.68 27.50 33.94
N SER A 458 -14.29 28.40 34.84
CA SER A 458 -15.01 28.51 36.10
C SER A 458 -16.45 28.92 35.80
N VAL A 459 -17.40 28.32 36.53
CA VAL A 459 -18.86 28.52 36.47
C VAL A 459 -19.61 27.48 35.62
N GLN A 460 -19.94 26.33 36.21
CA GLN A 460 -21.31 26.06 36.66
C GLN A 460 -21.41 24.74 37.44
N ASN A 461 -21.78 24.85 38.71
CA ASN A 461 -22.23 23.73 39.54
C ASN A 461 -23.46 23.08 38.88
N THR A 462 -23.37 21.81 38.53
CA THR A 462 -24.54 20.96 38.33
C THR A 462 -24.45 19.79 39.29
N THR A 463 -25.55 19.55 39.98
CA THR A 463 -25.74 18.65 41.13
C THR A 463 -25.34 17.20 40.88
N ASP A 464 -25.15 16.79 39.62
CA ASP A 464 -24.66 15.46 39.26
C ASP A 464 -23.14 15.29 39.50
N ASP A 465 -22.36 16.38 39.53
CA ASP A 465 -20.89 16.33 39.72
C ASP A 465 -20.49 16.08 41.20
N ILE A 466 -21.43 16.32 42.13
CA ILE A 466 -21.24 16.11 43.58
C ILE A 466 -21.42 14.63 43.94
N ASP A 467 -22.40 13.95 43.35
CA ASP A 467 -22.73 12.54 43.64
C ASP A 467 -21.57 11.60 43.22
N TRP A 468 -20.92 11.89 42.09
CA TRP A 468 -19.74 11.15 41.64
C TRP A 468 -18.44 11.54 42.37
N GLY A 469 -18.33 12.79 42.82
CA GLY A 469 -17.23 13.24 43.67
C GLY A 469 -17.21 12.49 45.00
N GLU A 470 -18.37 12.25 45.58
CA GLU A 470 -18.55 11.46 46.80
C GLU A 470 -18.29 9.96 46.56
N GLU A 471 -18.71 9.39 45.43
CA GLU A 471 -18.41 7.98 45.12
C GLU A 471 -16.90 7.76 44.85
N MET A 472 -16.22 8.69 44.17
CA MET A 472 -14.77 8.64 43.92
C MET A 472 -13.93 8.93 45.18
N THR A 473 -14.40 9.79 46.08
CA THR A 473 -13.73 10.03 47.37
C THR A 473 -13.96 8.88 48.35
N ALA A 474 -15.13 8.23 48.34
CA ALA A 474 -15.39 6.97 49.05
C ALA A 474 -14.59 5.77 48.49
N ILE A 475 -14.15 5.83 47.22
CA ILE A 475 -13.23 4.83 46.64
C ILE A 475 -11.78 5.04 47.10
N ASN A 476 -11.36 6.27 47.40
CA ASN A 476 -10.00 6.60 47.85
C ASN A 476 -9.83 6.65 49.38
N ALA A 477 -10.88 6.96 50.13
CA ALA A 477 -10.92 6.82 51.58
C ALA A 477 -11.31 5.38 51.90
N GLY A 478 -10.33 4.55 52.29
CA GLY A 478 -10.51 3.12 52.57
C GLY A 478 -11.42 2.83 53.77
N TYR A 479 -12.73 3.00 53.57
CA TYR A 479 -13.80 2.42 54.39
C TYR A 479 -14.47 1.25 53.64
#